data_AF-A0A8S8YRI9-F1
#
_entry.id   AF-A0A8S8YRI9-F1
#
_cell.length_a   1.000
_cell.length_b   1.000
_cell.length_c   1.000
_cell.angle_alpha   90.00
_cell.angle_beta   90.00
_cell.angle_gamma   90.00
#
_symmetry.space_group_name_H-M   'P 1'
#
loop_
_entity.id
_entity.type
_entity.pdbx_description
1 polymer ?
#
loop_
_entity_poly.entity_id
_entity_poly.type
_entity_poly.pdbx_seq_one_letter_code
_entity_poly.pdbx_strand_id
1 'polypeptide(L)'
;MKGMGTPKIVLTADRTLMSPYRGLSLATFFGCAPALDPHRDPKSPFWYKILGKQVTPKVLFDFICNWSPDINGAAKYAPYGLRKLEAGLLRDGFARSE
;
A
#
# COMPACT_ATOMS: atom_id res chain seq x y z
N MET A 1 5.23 39.80 -0.58
CA MET A 1 3.97 39.19 -1.09
C MET A 1 3.20 38.64 0.09
N LYS A 2 1.96 39.12 0.29
CA LYS A 2 1.08 38.75 1.40
C LYS A 2 0.41 37.40 1.06
N GLY A 3 0.61 36.41 1.93
CA GLY A 3 -0.20 35.21 2.20
C GLY A 3 -1.02 34.58 1.06
N MET A 4 -0.41 33.70 0.28
CA MET A 4 -1.09 32.45 -0.06
C MET A 4 -0.65 31.45 1.00
N GLY A 5 -1.59 30.97 1.84
CA GLY A 5 -1.28 29.94 2.82
C GLY A 5 -0.69 28.75 2.10
N THR A 6 0.52 28.33 2.48
CA THR A 6 1.15 27.14 1.92
C THR A 6 0.21 25.96 2.15
N PRO A 7 -0.16 25.19 1.10
CA PRO A 7 -1.08 24.08 1.25
C PRO A 7 -0.46 23.02 2.17
N LYS A 8 -1.28 22.41 3.02
CA LYS A 8 -0.86 21.27 3.82
C LYS A 8 -0.68 20.06 2.91
N ILE A 9 0.55 19.54 2.84
CA ILE A 9 0.88 18.36 2.05
C ILE A 9 0.93 17.15 2.98
N VAL A 10 0.05 16.18 2.73
CA VAL A 10 0.03 14.91 3.49
C VAL A 10 0.54 13.79 2.59
N LEU A 11 1.68 13.22 2.97
CA LEU A 11 2.26 12.08 2.28
C LEU A 11 1.65 10.78 2.81
N THR A 12 0.98 10.02 1.94
CA THR A 12 0.34 8.73 2.28
C THR A 12 0.67 7.68 1.23
N ALA A 13 0.54 6.41 1.60
CA ALA A 13 0.73 5.27 0.71
C ALA A 13 -0.29 4.17 1.02
N ASP A 14 -0.60 3.35 0.02
CA ASP A 14 -1.51 2.22 0.16
C ASP A 14 -0.97 1.19 1.17
N ARG A 15 -1.90 0.43 1.79
CA ARG A 15 -1.59 -0.63 2.76
C ARG A 15 -0.55 -1.62 2.23
N THR A 16 -0.56 -1.95 0.95
CA THR A 16 0.40 -2.87 0.32
C THR A 16 1.83 -2.33 0.29
N LEU A 17 2.01 -1.02 0.19
CA LEU A 17 3.33 -0.37 0.27
C LEU A 17 3.77 -0.12 1.71
N MET A 18 2.81 -0.09 2.63
CA MET A 18 2.99 0.13 4.06
C MET A 18 3.02 -1.17 4.86
N SER A 19 3.11 -2.34 4.22
CA SER A 19 3.16 -3.64 4.88
C SER A 19 4.57 -4.23 4.84
N PRO A 20 5.09 -4.78 5.95
CA PRO A 20 6.31 -5.59 5.91
C PRO A 20 6.06 -7.04 5.43
N TYR A 21 4.83 -7.39 5.05
CA TYR A 21 4.42 -8.73 4.60
C TYR A 21 4.86 -9.87 5.55
N ARG A 22 4.86 -9.61 6.87
CA ARG A 22 5.39 -10.49 7.92
C ARG A 22 6.83 -10.98 7.70
N GLY A 23 7.64 -10.27 6.91
CA GLY A 23 9.01 -10.68 6.58
C GLY A 23 9.11 -11.85 5.60
N LEU A 24 8.00 -12.23 4.94
CA LEU A 24 8.01 -13.27 3.92
C LEU A 24 8.67 -12.73 2.65
N SER A 25 9.77 -13.38 2.24
CA SER A 25 10.46 -13.05 1.00
C SER A 25 9.50 -13.23 -0.19
N LEU A 26 9.48 -12.26 -1.12
CA LEU A 26 8.61 -12.19 -2.30
C LEU A 26 7.12 -11.91 -2.05
N ALA A 27 6.65 -11.85 -0.81
CA ALA A 27 5.24 -11.56 -0.56
C ALA A 27 4.82 -10.14 -0.99
N THR A 28 5.77 -9.22 -1.12
CA THR A 28 5.58 -7.87 -1.69
C THR A 28 5.01 -7.87 -3.11
N PHE A 29 5.28 -8.92 -3.91
CA PHE A 29 4.72 -9.05 -5.26
C PHE A 29 3.21 -9.30 -5.26
N PHE A 30 2.64 -9.81 -4.16
CA PHE A 30 1.19 -10.00 -4.06
C PHE A 30 0.41 -8.68 -4.06
N GLY A 31 1.03 -7.54 -3.74
CA GLY A 31 0.41 -6.23 -3.93
C GLY A 31 0.08 -5.93 -5.39
N CYS A 32 0.81 -6.54 -6.33
CA CYS A 32 0.58 -6.42 -7.77
C CYS A 32 -0.24 -7.59 -8.35
N ALA A 33 -0.60 -8.58 -7.53
CA ALA A 33 -1.37 -9.72 -8.01
C ALA A 33 -2.81 -9.28 -8.32
N PRO A 34 -3.36 -9.66 -9.49
CA PRO A 34 -4.73 -9.30 -9.84
C PRO A 34 -5.68 -9.87 -8.80
N ALA A 35 -6.49 -9.01 -8.17
CA ALA A 35 -7.47 -9.46 -7.19
C ALA A 35 -8.57 -10.33 -7.83
N LEU A 36 -8.84 -10.11 -9.12
CA LEU A 36 -9.90 -10.74 -9.89
C LEU A 36 -9.37 -11.22 -11.24
N ASP A 37 -9.71 -12.45 -11.61
CA ASP A 37 -9.56 -13.00 -12.95
C ASP A 37 -10.93 -13.00 -13.64
N PRO A 38 -11.20 -12.02 -14.52
CA PRO A 38 -12.48 -11.91 -15.22
C PRO A 38 -12.70 -13.01 -16.27
N HIS A 39 -11.62 -13.67 -16.74
CA HIS A 39 -11.63 -14.69 -17.80
C HIS A 39 -11.57 -16.13 -17.28
N ARG A 40 -11.57 -16.32 -15.96
CA ARG A 40 -11.54 -17.65 -15.34
C ARG A 40 -12.73 -18.50 -15.81
N ASP A 41 -12.43 -19.66 -16.40
CA ASP A 41 -13.44 -20.60 -16.90
C ASP A 41 -14.34 -21.09 -15.74
N PRO A 42 -15.66 -20.84 -15.79
CA PRO A 42 -16.62 -21.31 -14.79
C PRO A 42 -16.70 -22.83 -14.63
N LYS A 43 -16.15 -23.60 -15.60
CA LYS A 43 -16.16 -25.07 -15.59
C LYS A 43 -15.12 -25.71 -14.68
N SER A 44 -14.18 -24.94 -14.11
CA SER A 44 -13.23 -25.43 -13.10
C SER A 44 -13.99 -25.84 -11.82
N PRO A 45 -14.11 -27.14 -11.47
CA PRO A 45 -15.16 -27.59 -10.56
C PRO A 45 -14.90 -27.33 -9.07
N PHE A 46 -13.63 -27.29 -8.64
CA PHE A 46 -13.29 -27.17 -7.22
C PHE A 46 -12.89 -25.74 -6.80
N TRP A 47 -11.83 -25.17 -7.42
CA TRP A 47 -11.30 -23.86 -7.01
C TRP A 47 -12.18 -22.66 -7.41
N TYR A 48 -12.98 -22.77 -8.47
CA TYR A 48 -13.94 -21.71 -8.85
C TYR A 48 -15.11 -21.64 -7.87
N LYS A 49 -15.55 -22.78 -7.30
CA LYS A 49 -16.60 -22.77 -6.27
C LYS A 49 -16.12 -22.18 -4.94
N ILE A 50 -14.84 -22.35 -4.59
CA ILE A 50 -14.28 -21.87 -3.31
C ILE A 50 -13.78 -20.42 -3.41
N LEU A 51 -13.13 -20.02 -4.51
CA LEU A 51 -12.49 -18.71 -4.66
C LEU A 51 -13.19 -17.81 -5.69
N GLY A 52 -14.13 -18.32 -6.48
CA GLY A 52 -14.79 -17.57 -7.54
C GLY A 52 -13.78 -17.00 -8.55
N LYS A 53 -14.02 -15.76 -8.96
CA LYS A 53 -13.09 -14.97 -9.78
C LYS A 53 -11.92 -14.41 -8.98
N GLN A 54 -11.87 -14.58 -7.65
CA GLN A 54 -10.78 -14.07 -6.83
C GLN A 54 -9.52 -14.93 -7.04
N VAL A 55 -8.40 -14.31 -7.43
CA VAL A 55 -7.11 -15.02 -7.59
C VAL A 55 -6.44 -15.20 -6.23
N THR A 56 -6.46 -14.14 -5.42
CA THR A 56 -5.91 -14.14 -4.07
C THR A 56 -7.06 -13.99 -3.06
N PRO A 57 -7.38 -15.02 -2.26
CA PRO A 57 -8.42 -14.89 -1.23
C PRO A 57 -8.10 -13.73 -0.28
N LYS A 58 -9.09 -12.85 -0.06
CA LYS A 58 -8.94 -11.63 0.76
C LYS A 58 -8.38 -11.92 2.16
N VAL A 59 -8.81 -13.02 2.78
CA VAL A 59 -8.33 -13.44 4.12
C VAL A 59 -6.83 -13.73 4.11
N LEU A 60 -6.34 -14.43 3.08
CA LEU A 60 -4.92 -14.73 2.95
C LEU A 60 -4.11 -13.45 2.71
N PHE A 61 -4.62 -12.58 1.82
CA PHE A 61 -3.99 -11.29 1.56
C PHE A 61 -3.94 -10.42 2.81
N ASP A 62 -5.04 -10.30 3.55
CA ASP A 62 -5.11 -9.51 4.79
C ASP A 62 -4.19 -10.08 5.88
N PHE A 63 -4.04 -11.40 5.94
CA PHE A 63 -3.15 -12.07 6.88
C PHE A 63 -1.68 -11.77 6.56
N ILE A 64 -1.29 -11.87 5.28
CA ILE A 64 0.09 -11.61 4.84
C ILE A 64 0.40 -10.10 4.92
N CYS A 65 -0.49 -9.25 4.41
CA CYS A 65 -0.37 -7.79 4.41
C CYS A 65 -0.72 -7.19 5.78
N ASN A 66 0.13 -7.41 6.79
CA ASN A 66 -0.02 -6.76 8.09
C ASN A 66 0.32 -5.26 8.02
N TRP A 67 -0.33 -4.45 8.85
CA TRP A 67 -0.08 -3.00 8.91
C TRP A 67 1.30 -2.70 9.53
N SER A 68 2.02 -1.71 9.00
CA SER A 68 3.24 -1.18 9.63
C SER A 68 2.89 -0.40 10.90
N PRO A 69 3.71 -0.46 11.97
CA PRO A 69 3.45 0.32 13.18
C PRO A 69 3.34 1.83 12.89
N ASP A 70 2.47 2.49 13.63
CA ASP A 70 2.34 3.94 13.71
C ASP A 70 2.74 4.47 15.10
N ILE A 71 2.99 5.76 15.18
CA ILE A 71 3.27 6.52 16.41
C ILE A 71 2.28 7.69 16.41
N ASN A 72 1.32 7.68 17.34
CA ASN A 72 0.28 8.72 17.44
C ASN A 72 -0.51 8.93 16.13
N GLY A 73 -0.78 7.85 15.37
CA GLY A 73 -1.48 7.93 14.08
C GLY A 73 -0.60 8.31 12.89
N ALA A 74 0.68 8.62 13.09
CA ALA A 74 1.65 8.83 12.02
C ALA A 74 2.46 7.56 11.76
N ALA A 75 2.60 7.16 10.49
CA ALA A 75 3.34 5.95 10.16
C ALA A 75 4.81 6.03 10.59
N LYS A 76 5.29 5.00 11.31
CA LYS A 76 6.69 4.93 11.77
C LYS A 76 7.69 4.83 10.60
N TYR A 77 7.29 4.15 9.54
CA TYR A 77 8.09 3.93 8.34
C TYR A 77 7.33 4.42 7.11
N ALA A 78 8.08 4.86 6.10
CA ALA A 78 7.53 5.28 4.81
C ALA A 78 8.23 4.50 3.69
N PRO A 79 7.51 4.12 2.62
CA PRO A 79 8.10 3.44 1.49
C PRO A 79 9.09 4.38 0.79
N TYR A 80 10.08 3.77 0.16
CA TYR A 80 11.20 4.50 -0.45
C TYR A 80 10.75 5.59 -1.44
N GLY A 81 9.71 5.33 -2.24
CA GLY A 81 9.15 6.32 -3.16
C GLY A 81 8.61 7.56 -2.43
N LEU A 82 7.94 7.38 -1.29
CA LEU A 82 7.41 8.48 -0.49
C LEU A 82 8.54 9.30 0.15
N ARG A 83 9.62 8.64 0.60
CA ARG A 83 10.83 9.32 1.10
C ARG A 83 11.53 10.14 0.02
N LYS A 84 11.51 9.70 -1.24
CA LYS A 84 12.01 10.51 -2.37
C LYS A 84 11.16 11.76 -2.61
N LEU A 85 9.83 11.64 -2.52
CA LEU A 85 8.93 12.79 -2.64
C LEU A 85 9.16 13.77 -1.50
N GLU A 86 9.26 13.28 -0.26
CA GLU A 86 9.60 14.09 0.92
C GLU A 86 10.93 14.85 0.72
N ALA A 87 11.98 14.16 0.25
CA ALA A 87 13.27 14.79 -0.02
C ALA A 87 13.18 15.90 -1.10
N GLY A 88 12.34 15.70 -2.13
CA GLY A 88 12.08 16.71 -3.15
C GLY A 88 11.40 17.95 -2.57
N LEU A 89 10.37 17.76 -1.75
CA LEU A 89 9.67 18.85 -1.06
C LEU A 89 10.62 19.65 -0.15
N LEU A 90 11.43 18.95 0.65
CA LEU A 90 12.42 19.60 1.51
C LEU A 90 13.45 20.41 0.71
N ARG A 91 13.92 19.87 -0.42
CA ARG A 91 14.84 20.57 -1.33
C ARG A 91 14.22 21.84 -1.91
N ASP A 92 12.94 21.81 -2.23
CA ASP A 92 12.22 22.93 -2.85
C ASP A 92 11.74 23.98 -1.80
N GLY A 93 12.14 23.81 -0.53
CA GLY A 93 11.92 24.79 0.55
C GLY A 93 10.66 24.57 1.39
N PHE A 94 9.97 23.44 1.22
CA PHE A 94 8.84 23.10 2.08
C PHE A 94 9.33 22.68 3.47
N ALA A 95 8.68 23.20 4.51
CA ALA A 95 8.97 22.80 5.88
C ALA A 95 8.48 21.36 6.14
N ARG A 96 9.18 20.63 7.00
CA ARG A 96 8.77 19.27 7.44
C ARG A 96 7.61 19.27 8.42
N SER A 97 7.30 20.43 9.00
CA SER A 97 6.21 20.61 9.95
C SER A 97 4.87 20.42 9.24
N GLU A 98 4.03 19.56 9.82
CA GLU A 98 2.65 19.28 9.41
C GLU A 98 1.70 20.49 9.49
#